data_AF-A0A434EK06-F1
#
_entry.id   AF-A0A434EK06-F1
#
_cell.length_a   1.000
_cell.length_b   1.000
_cell.length_c   1.000
_cell.angle_alpha   90.00
_cell.angle_beta   90.00
_cell.angle_gamma   90.00
#
_symmetry.space_group_name_H-M   'P 1'
#
loop_
_entity.id
_entity.type
_entity.pdbx_description
1 polymer ?
#
loop_
_entity_poly.entity_id
_entity_poly.type
_entity_poly.pdbx_seq_one_letter_code
_entity_poly.pdbx_strand_id
1 'polypeptide(L)' 'MTPSIQTIRDDFSLLDEWEDRYRYVIELGEGLPPFPEAERTAANKVPGCVSQVWL' A
#
# COMPACT_ATOMS: atom_id res chain seq x y z
N MET A 1 2.04 8.07 -10.20
CA MET A 1 0.62 7.94 -10.58
C MET A 1 0.22 6.53 -10.17
N THR A 2 -0.66 6.39 -9.19
CA THR A 2 -1.01 5.05 -8.64
C THR A 2 -1.85 4.28 -9.66
N PRO A 3 -1.55 2.99 -9.91
CA PRO A 3 -2.32 2.19 -10.87
C PRO A 3 -3.78 2.03 -10.43
N SER A 4 -4.66 1.76 -11.40
CA SER A 4 -6.05 1.46 -11.10
C SER A 4 -6.17 0.09 -10.42
N ILE A 5 -7.24 -0.12 -9.64
CA ILE A 5 -7.49 -1.42 -9.01
C ILE A 5 -7.64 -2.54 -10.04
N GLN A 6 -8.20 -2.25 -11.22
CA GLN A 6 -8.29 -3.25 -12.30
C GLN A 6 -6.89 -3.67 -12.78
N THR A 7 -6.01 -2.69 -13.02
CA THR A 7 -4.61 -2.94 -13.40
C THR A 7 -3.89 -3.77 -12.35
N ILE A 8 -4.02 -3.43 -11.07
CA ILE A 8 -3.42 -4.21 -9.98
C ILE A 8 -3.93 -5.65 -10.00
N ARG A 9 -5.24 -5.87 -10.20
CA ARG A 9 -5.81 -7.24 -10.28
C ARG A 9 -5.27 -8.03 -11.48
N ASP A 10 -5.15 -7.38 -12.63
CA ASP A 10 -4.63 -7.99 -13.85
C ASP A 10 -3.16 -8.37 -13.64
N ASP A 11 -2.34 -7.48 -13.09
CA ASP A 11 -0.93 -7.74 -12.76
C ASP A 11 -0.81 -8.90 -11.76
N PHE A 12 -1.61 -8.91 -10.69
CA PHE A 12 -1.63 -10.01 -9.71
C PHE A 12 -1.98 -11.36 -10.32
N SER A 13 -2.80 -11.39 -11.38
CA SER A 13 -3.18 -12.64 -12.06
C SER A 13 -2.03 -13.27 -12.87
N LEU A 14 -1.00 -12.47 -13.19
CA LEU A 14 0.22 -12.91 -13.88
C LEU A 14 1.31 -13.39 -12.90
N LEU A 15 1.15 -13.11 -11.60
CA LEU A 15 2.11 -13.51 -10.56
C LEU A 15 1.71 -14.86 -9.98
N ASP A 16 2.51 -15.90 -10.27
CA ASP A 16 2.26 -17.26 -9.80
C ASP A 16 2.77 -17.48 -8.37
N GLU A 17 3.98 -17.01 -8.08
CA GLU A 17 4.66 -17.22 -6.80
C GLU A 17 4.20 -16.24 -5.72
N TRP A 18 4.10 -16.72 -4.48
CA TRP A 18 3.67 -15.89 -3.36
C TRP A 18 4.67 -14.76 -3.07
N GLU A 19 5.96 -15.01 -3.26
CA GLU A 19 7.03 -14.04 -3.02
C GLU A 19 6.92 -12.84 -3.95
N ASP A 20 6.58 -13.10 -5.21
CA ASP A 20 6.42 -12.05 -6.22
C ASP A 20 5.18 -11.19 -5.92
N ARG A 21 4.08 -11.82 -5.51
CA ARG A 21 2.87 -11.10 -5.03
C ARG A 21 3.19 -10.20 -3.83
N TYR A 22 3.95 -10.72 -2.87
CA TYR A 22 4.35 -9.96 -1.69
C TYR A 22 5.26 -8.78 -2.06
N ARG A 23 6.26 -8.99 -2.93
CA ARG A 23 7.15 -7.93 -3.44
C ARG A 23 6.36 -6.85 -4.17
N TYR A 24 5.42 -7.24 -5.03
CA TYR A 24 4.60 -6.30 -5.78
C TYR A 24 3.77 -5.38 -4.86
N VAL A 25 3.20 -5.89 -3.77
CA VAL A 25 2.50 -5.04 -2.78
C VAL A 25 3.43 -4.00 -2.14
N ILE A 26 4.67 -4.40 -1.83
CA ILE A 26 5.65 -3.48 -1.25
C ILE A 26 5.98 -2.37 -2.25
N GLU A 27 6.26 -2.71 -3.50
CA GLU A 27 6.58 -1.74 -4.56
C GLU A 27 5.42 -0.75 -4.80
N LEU A 28 4.17 -1.23 -4.77
CA LEU A 28 3.00 -0.37 -4.85
C LEU A 28 2.93 0.61 -3.67
N GLY A 29 3.27 0.16 -2.46
CA GLY A 29 3.35 0.99 -1.26
C GLY A 29 4.48 2.03 -1.31
N GLU A 30 5.66 1.65 -1.80
CA GLU A 30 6.81 2.55 -1.99
C GLU A 30 6.53 3.64 -3.04
N GLY A 31 5.71 3.34 -4.03
CA GLY A 31 5.28 4.29 -5.06
C GLY A 31 4.24 5.32 -4.60
N LEU A 32 3.72 5.22 -3.37
CA LEU A 32 2.77 6.18 -2.82
C LEU A 32 3.46 7.51 -2.46
N PRO A 33 2.78 8.65 -2.65
CA PRO A 33 3.30 9.93 -2.17
C PRO A 33 3.48 9.89 -0.64
N PRO A 34 4.48 10.62 -0.11
CA PRO A 34 4.67 10.69 1.33
C PRO A 34 3.44 11.30 2.00
N PHE A 35 2.98 10.66 3.07
CA PHE A 35 1.87 11.18 3.86
C PHE A 35 2.28 12.49 4.58
N PRO A 36 1.48 13.57 4.52
CA PRO A 36 1.83 14.85 5.13
C PRO A 36 2.08 14.73 6.63
N GLU A 37 3.18 15.31 7.13
CA GLU A 37 3.53 15.21 8.55
C GLU A 37 2.49 15.88 9.47
N ALA A 38 1.93 17.02 9.04
CA ALA A 38 0.87 17.72 9.77
C ALA A 38 -0.41 16.88 9.94
N GLU A 39 -0.64 15.92 9.04
CA GLU A 39 -1.80 15.03 9.08
C GLU A 39 -1.54 13.77 9.92
N ARG A 40 -0.33 13.56 10.46
CA ARG A 40 0.00 12.43 11.35
C ARG A 40 -0.56 12.64 12.76
N THR A 41 -1.86 12.88 12.85
CA THR A 41 -2.58 13.15 14.10
C THR A 41 -3.24 11.87 14.62
N ALA A 42 -3.77 11.92 15.85
CA ALA A 42 -4.56 10.80 16.40
C ALA A 42 -5.87 10.56 15.64
N ALA A 43 -6.42 11.57 14.95
CA ALA A 43 -7.67 11.45 14.20
C ALA A 43 -7.50 10.58 12.94
N ASN A 44 -6.34 10.68 12.29
CA ASN A 44 -6.01 9.93 11.07
C ASN A 44 -5.27 8.61 11.36
N LYS A 45 -5.03 8.30 12.64
CA LYS A 45 -4.29 7.08 13.04
C LYS A 45 -5.23 5.87 13.01
N VAL A 46 -4.81 4.82 12.32
CA VAL A 46 -5.57 3.57 12.24
C VAL A 46 -5.31 2.72 13.49
N PRO A 47 -6.35 2.39 14.30
CA PRO A 47 -6.19 1.53 15.46
C PRO A 47 -6.13 0.05 15.07
N GLY A 48 -5.42 -0.76 15.87
CA GLY A 48 -5.41 -2.22 15.72
C GLY A 48 -4.34 -2.78 14.77
N CYS A 49 -3.61 -1.94 14.05
CA CYS A 49 -2.44 -2.37 13.28
C CYS A 49 -1.24 -2.62 14.21
N VAL A 50 -0.41 -3.62 13.87
CA VAL A 50 0.85 -3.91 14.58
C VAL A 50 1.86 -2.77 14.39
N SER A 51 1.87 -2.17 13.20
CA SER A 51 2.66 -0.99 12.86
C SER A 51 1.86 0.29 13.03
N GLN A 52 2.54 1.43 13.14
CA GLN A 52 1.87 2.74 13.11
C GLN A 52 1.43 3.06 11.68
N VAL A 53 0.13 3.28 11.49
CA VAL A 53 -0.49 3.56 10.18
C VAL A 53 -1.35 4.81 10.30
N TRP A 54 -1.28 5.67 9.28
CA TRP A 54 -2.13 6.86 9.11
C TRP A 54 -2.76 6.84 7.72
N LEU A 55 -4.04 7.25 7.64
CA LEU A 55 -4.83 7.34 6.41
C LEU A 55 -5.68 8.61 6.41
#